data_AF-A0A944TSC5-F1
#
_entry.id   AF-A0A944TSC5-F1
#
_cell.length_a   1.000
_cell.length_b   1.000
_cell.length_c   1.000
_cell.angle_alpha   90.00
_cell.angle_beta   90.00
_cell.angle_gamma   90.00
#
_symmetry.space_group_name_H-M   'P 1'
#
loop_
_entity.id
_entity.type
_entity.pdbx_description
1 polymer ?
#
loop_
_entity_poly.entity_id
_entity_poly.type
_entity_poly.pdbx_seq_one_letter_code
_entity_poly.pdbx_strand_id
1 'polypeptide(L)'
;MRIIIFFVTLVCLMAFSAGLLLIAPYHFYSLALEEGISTDFLKISSFKKTFYKGGVFRQNRIDGASNSEDESLWQVLPFYNYILPLPQHHPVFLVIPRIEHYQVDKKEKLYLGFVFKDQRENELARFMSGDDLTFKMSLNKDKIFQLPVFKNKILRTSLEQVWKDMFLKDLHLPEIDGQNYFSSLKKVWDLSYSDLVYNLFILQMRLRYLPKGTTKISYIEKKKMGVVEVSDDDALDDEMEHKFTSEIFFMYDKGIIHKFKLRVQNDDSVIEAFRARIVKELKYEATTPDKAKFLHSLHQKLEYRKKIDQEGMVYMFSGWTHEMENEGFFRETIHFMHRGEDNQINLSPLMDYALSRWGTNFSPDPRTLVETPERKLKRLREEALNTEIKDESKREVSNTEGEFTSKKSKIDYLLKKAKEEGEDPNENDGVLIVE
;
A
#
# COMPACT_ATOMS: atom_id res chain seq x y z
N MET A 1 -0.70 -40.62 -67.92
CA MET A 1 0.27 -39.59 -67.47
C MET A 1 -0.40 -38.30 -66.98
N ARG A 2 -1.23 -37.61 -67.80
CA ARG A 2 -1.90 -36.35 -67.39
C ARG A 2 -2.80 -36.46 -66.15
N ILE A 3 -3.56 -37.55 -66.03
CA ILE A 3 -4.45 -37.81 -64.87
C ILE A 3 -3.63 -38.04 -63.58
N ILE A 4 -2.49 -38.74 -63.68
CA ILE A 4 -1.60 -39.00 -62.53
C ILE A 4 -0.96 -37.69 -62.05
N ILE A 5 -0.49 -36.86 -62.99
CA ILE A 5 0.09 -35.54 -62.66
C ILE A 5 -0.97 -34.66 -61.98
N PHE A 6 -2.19 -34.61 -62.50
CA PHE A 6 -3.29 -33.86 -61.89
C PHE A 6 -3.57 -34.33 -60.45
N PHE A 7 -3.62 -35.64 -60.21
CA PHE A 7 -3.88 -36.19 -58.88
C PHE A 7 -2.75 -35.89 -57.90
N VAL A 8 -1.49 -36.01 -58.33
CA VAL A 8 -0.32 -35.64 -57.51
C VAL A 8 -0.34 -34.15 -57.19
N THR A 9 -0.65 -33.28 -58.15
CA THR A 9 -0.76 -31.84 -57.89
C THR A 9 -1.87 -31.50 -56.91
N LEU A 10 -3.01 -32.18 -56.98
CA LEU A 10 -4.13 -31.97 -56.05
C LEU A 10 -3.75 -32.39 -54.63
N VAL A 11 -3.09 -33.55 -54.48
CA VAL A 11 -2.61 -34.03 -53.17
C VAL A 11 -1.56 -33.08 -52.59
N CYS A 12 -0.61 -32.61 -53.39
CA CYS A 12 0.38 -31.62 -52.95
C CYS A 12 -0.30 -30.31 -52.50
N LEU A 13 -1.32 -29.84 -53.22
CA LEU A 13 -2.05 -28.62 -52.88
C LEU A 13 -2.88 -28.77 -51.60
N MET A 14 -3.52 -29.93 -51.41
CA MET A 14 -4.22 -30.26 -50.15
C MET A 14 -3.25 -30.38 -48.98
N ALA A 15 -2.11 -31.04 -49.17
CA ALA A 15 -1.07 -31.16 -48.14
C ALA A 15 -0.47 -29.79 -47.78
N PHE A 16 -0.24 -28.93 -48.77
CA PHE A 16 0.23 -27.57 -48.56
C PHE A 16 -0.79 -26.71 -47.79
N SER A 17 -2.08 -26.77 -48.19
CA SER A 17 -3.17 -26.08 -47.50
C SER A 17 -3.33 -26.55 -46.04
N ALA A 18 -3.29 -27.86 -45.81
CA ALA A 18 -3.30 -28.44 -44.47
C ALA A 18 -2.08 -27.98 -43.65
N GLY A 19 -0.89 -27.94 -44.27
CA GLY A 19 0.32 -27.41 -43.66
C GLY A 19 0.18 -25.95 -43.23
N LEU A 20 -0.38 -25.09 -44.08
CA LEU A 20 -0.65 -23.69 -43.74
C LEU A 20 -1.63 -23.56 -42.56
N LEU A 21 -2.68 -24.38 -42.52
CA LEU A 21 -3.64 -24.39 -41.41
C LEU A 21 -3.00 -24.82 -40.08
N LEU A 22 -2.01 -25.71 -40.12
CA LEU A 22 -1.25 -26.11 -38.92
C LEU A 22 -0.31 -25.00 -38.43
N ILE A 23 0.22 -24.18 -39.34
CA ILE A 23 1.15 -23.09 -38.99
C ILE A 23 0.38 -21.83 -38.55
N ALA A 24 -0.84 -21.62 -39.04
CA ALA A 24 -1.62 -20.41 -38.80
C ALA A 24 -1.71 -20.02 -37.31
N PRO A 25 -2.00 -20.91 -36.34
CA PRO A 25 -2.05 -20.54 -34.92
C PRO A 25 -0.74 -19.96 -34.37
N TYR A 26 0.41 -20.49 -34.81
CA TYR A 26 1.72 -19.98 -34.41
C TYR A 26 2.00 -18.61 -35.02
N HIS A 27 1.62 -18.42 -36.29
CA HIS A 27 1.71 -17.13 -36.95
C HIS A 27 0.83 -16.08 -36.26
N PHE A 28 -0.43 -16.40 -35.98
CA PHE A 28 -1.34 -15.52 -35.23
C PHE A 28 -0.82 -15.20 -33.82
N TYR A 29 -0.21 -16.18 -33.15
CA TYR A 29 0.41 -15.98 -31.85
C TYR A 29 1.59 -15.00 -31.92
N SER A 30 2.50 -15.19 -32.88
CA SER A 30 3.64 -14.30 -33.10
C SER A 30 3.16 -12.87 -33.42
N LEU A 31 2.19 -12.73 -34.32
CA LEU A 31 1.59 -11.44 -34.67
C LEU A 31 0.99 -10.74 -33.45
N ALA A 32 0.26 -11.48 -32.61
CA ALA A 32 -0.32 -10.96 -31.38
C ALA A 32 0.73 -10.48 -30.37
N LEU A 33 1.93 -11.07 -30.34
CA LEU A 33 3.05 -10.63 -29.51
C LEU A 33 3.80 -9.44 -30.12
N GLU A 34 4.01 -9.40 -31.43
CA GLU A 34 4.86 -8.37 -32.04
C GLU A 34 4.09 -7.07 -32.32
N GLU A 35 2.93 -7.19 -32.97
CA GLU A 35 2.15 -6.06 -33.47
C GLU A 35 0.92 -5.77 -32.61
N GLY A 36 0.52 -6.73 -31.78
CA GLY A 36 -0.79 -6.75 -31.16
C GLY A 36 -1.87 -7.20 -32.16
N ILE A 37 -3.06 -7.48 -31.65
CA ILE A 37 -4.19 -7.92 -32.48
C ILE A 37 -5.50 -7.38 -31.91
N SER A 38 -6.37 -6.91 -32.80
CA SER A 38 -7.73 -6.49 -32.45
C SER A 38 -8.73 -7.21 -33.36
N THR A 39 -9.26 -8.32 -32.88
CA THR A 39 -10.34 -9.07 -33.53
C THR A 39 -11.55 -9.18 -32.61
N ASP A 40 -12.65 -9.71 -33.15
CA ASP A 40 -13.83 -10.06 -32.35
C ASP A 40 -13.57 -11.17 -31.33
N PHE A 41 -12.51 -11.96 -31.53
CA PHE A 41 -12.17 -13.10 -30.68
C PHE A 41 -11.13 -12.76 -29.61
N LEU A 42 -10.25 -11.81 -29.89
CA LEU A 42 -9.13 -11.44 -29.03
C LEU A 42 -8.72 -9.97 -29.27
N LYS A 43 -8.57 -9.22 -28.18
CA LYS A 43 -8.04 -7.86 -28.18
C LYS A 43 -6.81 -7.74 -27.28
N ILE A 44 -5.65 -7.61 -27.90
CA ILE A 44 -4.34 -7.37 -27.26
C ILE A 44 -3.69 -6.19 -27.98
N SER A 45 -3.45 -5.08 -27.30
CA SER A 45 -2.65 -3.99 -27.87
C SER A 45 -1.16 -4.34 -27.90
N SER A 46 -0.38 -3.67 -28.74
CA SER A 46 1.09 -3.78 -28.70
C SER A 46 1.64 -3.25 -27.38
N PHE A 47 2.62 -3.93 -26.80
CA PHE A 47 3.26 -3.55 -25.53
C PHE A 47 4.77 -3.76 -25.57
N LYS A 48 5.46 -3.25 -24.54
CA LYS A 48 6.88 -3.47 -24.34
C LYS A 48 7.16 -4.98 -24.21
N LYS A 49 8.24 -5.44 -24.86
CA LYS A 49 8.72 -6.83 -24.81
C LYS A 49 8.99 -7.34 -23.39
N THR A 50 9.13 -6.45 -22.42
CA THR A 50 9.30 -6.75 -20.99
C THR A 50 8.15 -7.59 -20.42
N PHE A 51 6.94 -7.48 -20.99
CA PHE A 51 5.78 -8.28 -20.60
C PHE A 51 5.82 -9.73 -21.10
N TYR A 52 6.76 -10.11 -21.96
CA TYR A 52 6.81 -11.44 -22.56
C TYR A 52 7.63 -12.41 -21.75
N LYS A 53 8.58 -11.90 -20.95
CA LYS A 53 9.50 -12.75 -20.19
C LYS A 53 9.48 -12.42 -18.71
N GLY A 54 9.18 -13.46 -17.93
CA GLY A 54 9.37 -13.46 -16.49
C GLY A 54 10.71 -14.11 -16.10
N GLY A 55 11.03 -14.11 -14.81
CA GLY A 55 12.26 -14.72 -14.32
C GLY A 55 12.27 -14.98 -12.83
N VAL A 56 13.19 -15.82 -12.36
CA VAL A 56 13.41 -16.00 -10.93
C VAL A 56 14.08 -14.73 -10.40
N PHE A 57 13.56 -14.19 -9.30
CA PHE A 57 14.18 -13.05 -8.63
C PHE A 57 15.55 -13.47 -8.11
N ARG A 58 16.59 -12.80 -8.62
CA ARG A 58 17.96 -12.96 -8.16
C ARG A 58 18.33 -11.72 -7.39
N GLN A 59 18.45 -11.91 -6.09
CA GLN A 59 19.08 -10.92 -5.24
C GLN A 59 20.57 -10.89 -5.56
N ASN A 60 21.10 -9.71 -5.84
CA ASN A 60 22.55 -9.54 -5.93
C ASN A 60 23.11 -9.94 -4.56
N ARG A 61 23.91 -11.01 -4.54
CA ARG A 61 24.60 -11.41 -3.31
C ARG A 61 25.66 -10.38 -3.05
N ILE A 62 25.46 -9.53 -2.05
CA ILE A 62 26.55 -8.74 -1.50
C ILE A 62 27.28 -9.66 -0.53
N ASP A 63 28.44 -10.15 -0.97
CA ASP A 63 29.34 -10.88 -0.09
C ASP A 63 29.76 -9.93 1.05
N GLY A 64 29.50 -10.32 2.30
CA GLY A 64 29.88 -9.57 3.51
C GLY A 64 28.76 -8.74 4.15
N ALA A 65 27.98 -7.96 3.39
CA ALA A 65 27.10 -6.93 3.99
C ALA A 65 25.85 -7.48 4.71
N SER A 66 25.30 -8.60 4.26
CA SER A 66 24.07 -9.16 4.87
C SER A 66 24.29 -9.88 6.21
N ASN A 67 25.55 -10.17 6.57
CA ASN A 67 25.92 -10.86 7.81
C ASN A 67 26.84 -10.03 8.73
N SER A 68 27.29 -8.84 8.33
CA SER A 68 28.20 -8.00 9.12
C SER A 68 27.52 -6.87 9.89
N GLU A 69 26.27 -6.55 9.59
CA GLU A 69 25.51 -5.56 10.34
C GLU A 69 24.97 -6.15 11.63
N ASP A 70 25.11 -5.40 12.72
CA ASP A 70 24.58 -5.78 14.03
C ASP A 70 23.06 -5.90 13.98
N GLU A 71 22.54 -7.10 14.28
CA GLU A 71 21.10 -7.36 14.35
C GLU A 71 20.39 -6.45 15.37
N SER A 72 21.12 -5.92 16.36
CA SER A 72 20.58 -5.00 17.37
C SER A 72 20.12 -3.66 16.79
N LEU A 73 20.59 -3.28 15.60
CA LEU A 73 20.20 -2.03 14.92
C LEU A 73 18.88 -2.15 14.15
N TRP A 74 18.24 -3.33 14.19
CA TRP A 74 17.05 -3.63 13.41
C TRP A 74 15.96 -4.20 14.31
N GLN A 75 14.74 -3.72 14.12
CA GLN A 75 13.58 -4.23 14.82
C GLN A 75 12.50 -4.63 13.82
N VAL A 76 12.04 -5.87 13.94
CA VAL A 76 10.94 -6.39 13.12
C VAL A 76 9.62 -6.01 13.78
N LEU A 77 8.88 -5.10 13.15
CA LEU A 77 7.66 -4.52 13.73
C LEU A 77 6.45 -4.72 12.82
N PRO A 78 5.26 -4.96 13.39
CA PRO A 78 4.03 -4.82 12.64
C PRO A 78 3.85 -3.35 12.22
N PHE A 79 3.52 -3.13 10.96
CA PHE A 79 3.23 -1.84 10.35
C PHE A 79 2.11 -2.02 9.34
N TYR A 80 0.96 -1.42 9.61
CA TYR A 80 -0.25 -1.56 8.81
C TYR A 80 -0.61 -3.05 8.58
N ASN A 81 -0.60 -3.50 7.33
CA ASN A 81 -0.85 -4.91 6.95
C ASN A 81 0.44 -5.71 6.73
N TYR A 82 1.56 -5.25 7.26
CA TYR A 82 2.88 -5.83 7.03
C TYR A 82 3.64 -6.04 8.34
N ILE A 83 4.61 -6.94 8.29
CA ILE A 83 5.71 -7.04 9.26
C ILE A 83 6.95 -6.52 8.53
N LEU A 84 7.57 -5.46 9.05
CA LEU A 84 8.64 -4.73 8.38
C LEU A 84 9.88 -4.64 9.28
N PRO A 85 11.10 -4.96 8.81
CA PRO A 85 12.32 -4.61 9.51
C PRO A 85 12.57 -3.11 9.40
N LEU A 86 12.59 -2.43 10.54
CA LEU A 86 12.85 -1.00 10.63
C LEU A 86 14.16 -0.76 11.39
N PRO A 87 15.03 0.14 10.89
CA PRO A 87 16.26 0.46 11.59
C PRO A 87 15.95 1.26 12.85
N GLN A 88 16.62 0.91 13.95
CA GLN A 88 16.56 1.61 15.23
C GLN A 88 17.95 2.11 15.58
N HIS A 89 18.11 3.42 15.76
CA HIS A 89 19.41 4.05 16.02
C HIS A 89 20.52 3.67 15.01
N HIS A 90 20.13 3.33 13.77
CA HIS A 90 21.09 2.95 12.75
C HIS A 90 21.88 4.19 12.30
N PRO A 91 23.23 4.17 12.30
CA PRO A 91 24.04 5.36 12.03
C PRO A 91 23.82 5.94 10.63
N VAL A 92 23.40 5.10 9.69
CA VAL A 92 23.15 5.48 8.29
C VAL A 92 21.72 5.95 8.05
N PHE A 93 20.73 5.46 8.79
CA PHE A 93 19.32 5.62 8.43
C PHE A 93 18.56 6.54 9.38
N LEU A 94 18.19 7.71 8.86
CA LEU A 94 17.12 8.54 9.39
C LEU A 94 15.77 8.04 8.84
N VAL A 95 14.86 7.61 9.71
CA VAL A 95 13.55 7.03 9.35
C VAL A 95 12.47 8.09 9.51
N ILE A 96 11.80 8.44 8.43
CA ILE A 96 10.79 9.51 8.41
C ILE A 96 9.44 8.93 8.01
N PRO A 97 8.35 9.18 8.76
CA PRO A 97 7.03 8.70 8.39
C PRO A 97 6.56 9.38 7.10
N ARG A 98 5.87 8.63 6.25
CA ARG A 98 5.27 9.14 5.02
C ARG A 98 3.82 8.74 4.94
N ILE A 99 2.98 9.73 4.70
CA ILE A 99 1.53 9.56 4.59
C ILE A 99 1.09 10.28 3.32
N GLU A 100 0.51 9.54 2.38
CA GLU A 100 0.04 10.08 1.10
C GLU A 100 -1.46 9.83 0.91
N HIS A 101 -2.15 10.86 0.44
CA HIS A 101 -3.56 10.79 0.09
C HIS A 101 -3.72 10.72 -1.42
N TYR A 102 -4.43 9.71 -1.88
CA TYR A 102 -4.83 9.61 -3.28
C TYR A 102 -6.34 9.48 -3.38
N GLN A 103 -6.95 10.20 -4.33
CA GLN A 103 -8.32 9.94 -4.72
C GLN A 103 -8.33 8.93 -5.86
N VAL A 104 -8.89 7.75 -5.59
CA VAL A 104 -9.11 6.71 -6.61
C VAL A 104 -10.61 6.44 -6.66
N ASP A 105 -11.22 6.63 -7.82
CA ASP A 105 -12.66 6.44 -8.04
C ASP A 105 -13.55 7.20 -7.03
N LYS A 106 -13.18 8.45 -6.72
CA LYS A 106 -13.85 9.33 -5.73
C LYS A 106 -13.82 8.80 -4.29
N LYS A 107 -13.01 7.78 -4.00
CA LYS A 107 -12.72 7.32 -2.64
C LYS A 107 -11.32 7.77 -2.26
N GLU A 108 -11.21 8.36 -1.08
CA GLU A 108 -9.94 8.67 -0.47
C GLU A 108 -9.25 7.37 -0.07
N LYS A 109 -7.97 7.25 -0.44
CA LYS A 109 -7.10 6.15 -0.08
C LYS A 109 -5.85 6.69 0.57
N LEU A 110 -5.48 6.02 1.66
CA LEU A 110 -4.32 6.37 2.45
C LEU A 110 -3.19 5.38 2.16
N TYR A 111 -2.04 5.92 1.76
CA TYR A 111 -0.82 5.17 1.54
C TYR A 111 0.17 5.53 2.64
N LEU A 112 0.59 4.52 3.40
CA LEU A 112 1.44 4.68 4.56
C LEU A 112 2.83 4.10 4.29
N GLY A 113 3.86 4.75 4.80
CA GLY A 113 5.20 4.30 4.54
C GLY A 113 6.26 5.04 5.34
N PHE A 114 7.50 4.81 4.91
CA PHE A 114 8.68 5.43 5.47
C PHE A 114 9.60 5.89 4.35
N VAL A 115 10.21 7.06 4.53
CA VAL A 115 11.39 7.50 3.78
C VAL A 115 12.61 7.27 4.66
N PHE A 116 13.62 6.63 4.10
CA PHE A 116 14.91 6.40 4.72
C PHE A 116 15.89 7.39 4.11
N LYS A 117 16.47 8.25 4.94
CA LYS A 117 17.45 9.25 4.52
C LYS A 117 18.80 9.02 5.19
N ASP A 118 19.86 9.58 4.61
CA ASP A 118 21.15 9.71 5.29
C ASP A 118 21.14 10.90 6.27
N GLN A 119 22.26 11.10 6.97
CA GLN A 119 22.46 12.23 7.90
C GLN A 119 22.54 13.59 7.20
N ARG A 120 22.65 13.61 5.86
CA ARG A 120 22.63 14.82 5.01
C ARG A 120 21.25 15.03 4.38
N GLU A 121 20.25 14.27 4.83
CA GLU A 121 18.88 14.27 4.33
C GLU A 121 18.70 13.86 2.86
N ASN A 122 19.67 13.14 2.27
CA ASN A 122 19.49 12.51 0.97
C ASN A 122 18.62 11.27 1.11
N GLU A 123 17.64 11.12 0.22
CA GLU A 123 16.82 9.90 0.17
C GLU A 123 17.65 8.70 -0.29
N LEU A 124 17.69 7.68 0.57
CA LEU A 124 18.36 6.42 0.33
C LEU A 124 17.37 5.35 -0.12
N ALA A 125 16.20 5.32 0.51
CA ALA A 125 15.14 4.40 0.18
C ALA A 125 13.77 4.92 0.61
N ARG A 126 12.71 4.30 0.09
CA ARG A 126 11.33 4.58 0.45
C ARG A 126 10.49 3.32 0.38
N PHE A 127 9.78 3.03 1.45
CA PHE A 127 8.77 1.98 1.50
C PHE A 127 7.39 2.63 1.54
N MET A 128 6.46 2.18 0.71
CA MET A 128 5.06 2.60 0.73
C MET A 128 4.14 1.38 0.66
N SER A 129 3.16 1.29 1.55
CA SER A 129 2.05 0.35 1.43
C SER A 129 1.29 0.61 0.14
N GLY A 130 0.81 -0.41 -0.53
CA GLY A 130 -0.05 -0.30 -1.70
C GLY A 130 -1.44 -0.89 -1.48
N ASP A 131 -2.27 -0.71 -2.51
CA ASP A 131 -3.64 -1.21 -2.52
C ASP A 131 -3.73 -2.75 -2.59
N ASP A 132 -4.75 -3.27 -1.91
CA ASP A 132 -5.18 -4.65 -2.08
C ASP A 132 -6.00 -4.81 -3.37
N LEU A 133 -5.71 -5.88 -4.12
CA LEU A 133 -6.41 -6.21 -5.35
C LEU A 133 -6.98 -7.62 -5.29
N THR A 134 -8.24 -7.80 -5.67
CA THR A 134 -8.78 -9.16 -5.83
C THR A 134 -8.25 -9.79 -7.12
N PHE A 135 -7.60 -10.94 -6.99
CA PHE A 135 -7.14 -11.74 -8.11
C PHE A 135 -8.30 -12.54 -8.72
N LYS A 136 -8.68 -12.22 -9.96
CA LYS A 136 -9.79 -12.85 -10.68
C LYS A 136 -9.35 -13.18 -12.09
N MET A 137 -9.54 -14.44 -12.48
CA MET A 137 -9.34 -14.87 -13.88
C MET A 137 -10.33 -14.16 -14.79
N SER A 138 -9.84 -13.36 -15.74
CA SER A 138 -10.67 -12.65 -16.73
C SER A 138 -11.04 -13.51 -17.94
N LEU A 139 -11.70 -14.65 -17.72
CA LEU A 139 -12.10 -15.56 -18.80
C LEU A 139 -13.14 -14.95 -19.75
N ASN A 140 -13.94 -14.00 -19.27
CA ASN A 140 -15.07 -13.46 -20.03
C ASN A 140 -14.69 -12.28 -20.94
N LYS A 141 -13.45 -11.81 -20.90
CA LYS A 141 -13.04 -10.60 -21.63
C LYS A 141 -12.93 -10.82 -23.14
N ASP A 142 -12.38 -11.97 -23.55
CA ASP A 142 -12.20 -12.33 -24.95
C ASP A 142 -12.86 -13.67 -25.26
N LYS A 143 -13.49 -13.79 -26.43
CA LYS A 143 -14.25 -14.99 -26.82
C LYS A 143 -13.36 -16.23 -26.92
N ILE A 144 -12.09 -16.06 -27.30
CA ILE A 144 -11.15 -17.18 -27.40
C ILE A 144 -10.99 -17.92 -26.07
N PHE A 145 -10.97 -17.22 -24.92
CA PHE A 145 -10.84 -17.86 -23.61
C PHE A 145 -12.12 -18.54 -23.12
N GLN A 146 -13.26 -18.28 -23.79
CA GLN A 146 -14.55 -18.89 -23.47
C GLN A 146 -14.77 -20.22 -24.20
N LEU A 147 -14.00 -20.50 -25.25
CA LEU A 147 -14.09 -21.76 -25.99
C LEU A 147 -13.81 -22.94 -25.05
N PRO A 148 -14.63 -24.02 -25.06
CA PRO A 148 -14.55 -25.08 -24.05
C PRO A 148 -13.17 -25.70 -23.88
N VAL A 149 -12.44 -25.93 -24.98
CA VAL A 149 -11.10 -26.52 -24.94
C VAL A 149 -10.12 -25.64 -24.16
N PHE A 150 -10.14 -24.33 -24.40
CA PHE A 150 -9.23 -23.37 -23.77
C PHE A 150 -9.69 -23.00 -22.36
N LYS A 151 -11.00 -22.78 -22.17
CA LYS A 151 -11.60 -22.49 -20.87
C LYS A 151 -11.30 -23.60 -19.86
N ASN A 152 -11.49 -24.87 -20.26
CA ASN A 152 -11.22 -26.01 -19.39
C ASN A 152 -9.74 -26.14 -19.07
N LYS A 153 -8.84 -25.87 -20.03
CA LYS A 153 -7.39 -25.84 -19.78
C LYS A 153 -7.04 -24.77 -18.73
N ILE A 154 -7.55 -23.54 -18.88
CA ILE A 154 -7.28 -22.44 -17.93
C ILE A 154 -7.86 -22.76 -16.55
N LEU A 155 -9.10 -23.25 -16.47
CA LEU A 155 -9.78 -23.56 -15.20
C LEU A 155 -9.18 -24.76 -14.45
N ARG A 156 -8.51 -25.68 -15.15
CA ARG A 156 -7.76 -26.77 -14.53
C ARG A 156 -6.49 -26.28 -13.83
N THR A 157 -5.98 -25.12 -14.22
CA THR A 157 -4.83 -24.51 -13.57
C THR A 157 -5.28 -23.73 -12.34
N SER A 158 -4.66 -24.00 -11.18
CA SER A 158 -5.00 -23.30 -9.94
C SER A 158 -4.66 -21.80 -10.04
N LEU A 159 -5.37 -20.97 -9.25
CA LEU A 159 -5.07 -19.53 -9.18
C LEU A 159 -3.61 -19.25 -8.78
N GLU A 160 -3.07 -20.04 -7.85
CA GLU A 160 -1.66 -19.96 -7.44
C GLU A 160 -0.70 -20.22 -8.61
N GLN A 161 -1.01 -21.21 -9.45
CA GLN A 161 -0.18 -21.51 -10.61
C GLN A 161 -0.31 -20.45 -11.70
N VAL A 162 -1.52 -19.95 -11.97
CA VAL A 162 -1.71 -18.81 -12.89
C VAL A 162 -0.93 -17.59 -12.39
N TRP A 163 -0.98 -17.32 -11.08
CA TRP A 163 -0.23 -16.25 -10.45
C TRP A 163 1.29 -16.45 -10.62
N LYS A 164 1.81 -17.66 -10.33
CA LYS A 164 3.22 -17.99 -10.54
C LYS A 164 3.63 -17.81 -12.01
N ASP A 165 2.81 -18.26 -12.95
CA ASP A 165 3.06 -18.16 -14.39
C ASP A 165 3.11 -16.70 -14.87
N MET A 166 2.32 -15.80 -14.27
CA MET A 166 2.42 -14.37 -14.55
C MET A 166 3.83 -13.80 -14.32
N PHE A 167 4.64 -14.36 -13.43
CA PHE A 167 5.97 -13.84 -13.14
C PHE A 167 7.13 -14.69 -13.66
N LEU A 168 6.89 -15.96 -13.99
CA LEU A 168 7.94 -16.89 -14.43
C LEU A 168 7.86 -17.32 -15.88
N LYS A 169 6.65 -17.32 -16.47
CA LYS A 169 6.48 -17.92 -17.80
C LYS A 169 7.15 -17.08 -18.89
N ASP A 170 7.93 -17.72 -19.75
CA ASP A 170 8.38 -17.12 -21.00
C ASP A 170 7.31 -17.34 -22.07
N LEU A 171 6.89 -16.26 -22.72
CA LEU A 171 5.86 -16.27 -23.74
C LEU A 171 6.47 -16.30 -25.16
N HIS A 172 7.79 -16.24 -25.31
CA HIS A 172 8.38 -16.37 -26.64
C HIS A 172 8.20 -17.79 -27.20
N LEU A 173 8.03 -17.87 -28.52
CA LEU A 173 8.18 -19.15 -29.20
C LEU A 173 9.65 -19.59 -29.11
N PRO A 174 9.94 -20.90 -29.03
CA PRO A 174 11.31 -21.40 -29.08
C PRO A 174 12.03 -20.88 -30.32
N GLU A 175 13.23 -20.31 -30.13
CA GLU A 175 14.03 -19.80 -31.24
C GLU A 175 14.44 -20.94 -32.18
N ILE A 176 14.33 -20.68 -33.49
CA ILE A 176 14.76 -21.63 -34.51
C ILE A 176 16.26 -21.46 -34.75
N ASP A 177 17.05 -22.28 -34.08
CA ASP A 177 18.50 -22.37 -34.35
C ASP A 177 18.75 -23.01 -35.74
N GLY A 178 19.44 -22.29 -36.62
CA GLY A 178 19.79 -22.73 -37.96
C GLY A 178 20.74 -23.93 -38.00
N GLN A 179 21.51 -24.19 -36.94
CA GLN A 179 22.38 -25.37 -36.87
C GLN A 179 21.60 -26.66 -36.58
N ASN A 180 20.41 -26.57 -35.98
CA ASN A 180 19.58 -27.71 -35.57
C ASN A 180 18.10 -27.54 -35.96
N TYR A 181 17.86 -27.06 -37.19
CA TYR A 181 16.55 -26.66 -37.71
C TYR A 181 15.40 -27.63 -37.43
N PHE A 182 15.57 -28.94 -37.71
CA PHE A 182 14.52 -29.95 -37.49
C PHE A 182 14.20 -30.15 -36.01
N SER A 183 15.19 -30.07 -35.12
CA SER A 183 14.97 -30.21 -33.68
C SER A 183 14.27 -28.97 -33.10
N SER A 184 14.59 -27.78 -33.61
CA SER A 184 13.99 -26.52 -33.21
C SER A 184 12.54 -26.42 -33.71
N LEU A 185 12.27 -26.86 -34.95
CA LEU A 185 10.90 -27.02 -35.45
C LEU A 185 10.09 -27.99 -34.59
N LYS A 186 10.67 -29.13 -34.20
CA LYS A 186 9.98 -30.07 -33.32
C LYS A 186 9.58 -29.42 -31.99
N LYS A 187 10.45 -28.62 -31.38
CA LYS A 187 10.13 -27.87 -30.14
C LYS A 187 8.99 -26.88 -30.32
N VAL A 188 8.90 -26.21 -31.46
CA VAL A 188 7.76 -25.32 -31.77
C VAL A 188 6.48 -26.14 -31.92
N TRP A 189 6.54 -27.30 -32.58
CA TRP A 189 5.39 -28.18 -32.78
C TRP A 189 4.93 -28.92 -31.52
N ASP A 190 5.82 -29.11 -30.54
CA ASP A 190 5.49 -29.70 -29.24
C ASP A 190 4.60 -28.76 -28.39
N LEU A 191 4.53 -27.46 -28.71
CA LEU A 191 3.62 -26.51 -28.06
C LEU A 191 2.20 -26.70 -28.58
N SER A 192 1.31 -27.20 -27.74
CA SER A 192 -0.09 -27.34 -28.13
C SER A 192 -0.75 -25.98 -28.36
N TYR A 193 -1.77 -25.93 -29.23
CA TYR A 193 -2.58 -24.71 -29.40
C TYR A 193 -3.22 -24.24 -28.10
N SER A 194 -3.54 -25.17 -27.19
CA SER A 194 -4.05 -24.82 -25.86
C SER A 194 -3.02 -24.09 -25.01
N ASP A 195 -1.74 -24.38 -25.19
CA ASP A 195 -0.65 -23.70 -24.48
C ASP A 195 -0.38 -22.32 -25.08
N LEU A 196 -0.49 -22.14 -26.40
CA LEU A 196 -0.44 -20.81 -27.03
C LEU A 196 -1.55 -19.89 -26.52
N VAL A 197 -2.80 -20.37 -26.49
CA VAL A 197 -3.93 -19.59 -25.95
C VAL A 197 -3.76 -19.33 -24.45
N TYR A 198 -3.25 -20.29 -23.69
CA TYR A 198 -2.92 -20.06 -22.28
C TYR A 198 -1.82 -18.99 -22.11
N ASN A 199 -0.81 -18.95 -22.98
CA ASN A 199 0.21 -17.91 -22.96
C ASN A 199 -0.38 -16.52 -23.26
N LEU A 200 -1.31 -16.41 -24.22
CA LEU A 200 -2.04 -15.15 -24.47
C LEU A 200 -2.91 -14.75 -23.27
N PHE A 201 -3.50 -15.73 -22.57
CA PHE A 201 -4.20 -15.47 -21.31
C PHE A 201 -3.25 -14.93 -20.24
N ILE A 202 -2.06 -15.51 -20.07
CA ILE A 202 -1.04 -14.99 -19.14
C ILE A 202 -0.60 -13.58 -19.51
N LEU A 203 -0.38 -13.30 -20.81
CA LEU A 203 -0.07 -11.95 -21.28
C LEU A 203 -1.19 -10.98 -20.87
N GLN A 204 -2.45 -11.33 -21.11
CA GLN A 204 -3.57 -10.49 -20.72
C GLN A 204 -3.63 -10.24 -19.21
N MET A 205 -3.35 -11.27 -18.40
CA MET A 205 -3.28 -11.13 -16.95
C MET A 205 -2.14 -10.18 -16.53
N ARG A 206 -0.96 -10.27 -17.15
CA ARG A 206 0.14 -9.32 -16.91
C ARG A 206 -0.29 -7.88 -17.23
N LEU A 207 -0.91 -7.67 -18.39
CA LEU A 207 -1.37 -6.35 -18.83
C LEU A 207 -2.45 -5.74 -17.94
N ARG A 208 -3.23 -6.59 -17.26
CA ARG A 208 -4.29 -6.15 -16.35
C ARG A 208 -3.76 -5.78 -14.98
N TYR A 209 -2.80 -6.55 -14.45
CA TYR A 209 -2.37 -6.45 -13.06
C TYR A 209 -1.04 -5.72 -12.87
N LEU A 210 -0.15 -5.75 -13.87
CA LEU A 210 1.16 -5.13 -13.79
C LEU A 210 1.11 -3.69 -14.35
N PRO A 211 1.88 -2.76 -13.78
CA PRO A 211 1.92 -1.36 -14.21
C PRO A 211 2.49 -1.20 -15.62
N LYS A 212 2.02 -0.19 -16.37
CA LYS A 212 2.48 0.06 -17.75
C LYS A 212 3.98 0.36 -17.85
N GLY A 213 4.56 0.97 -16.82
CA GLY A 213 5.99 1.29 -16.71
C GLY A 213 6.90 0.10 -16.39
N THR A 214 6.42 -1.14 -16.49
CA THR A 214 7.21 -2.35 -16.14
C THR A 214 8.46 -2.48 -17.01
N THR A 215 9.63 -2.49 -16.36
CA THR A 215 10.95 -2.75 -16.97
C THR A 215 11.37 -4.21 -16.80
N LYS A 216 11.04 -4.83 -15.67
CA LYS A 216 11.42 -6.22 -15.35
C LYS A 216 10.34 -6.92 -14.52
N ILE A 217 10.13 -8.22 -14.80
CA ILE A 217 9.18 -9.07 -14.08
C ILE A 217 9.95 -10.23 -13.46
N SER A 218 9.75 -10.47 -12.17
CA SER A 218 10.41 -11.57 -11.48
C SER A 218 9.58 -12.17 -10.34
N TYR A 219 9.98 -13.34 -9.84
CA TYR A 219 9.26 -14.08 -8.81
C TYR A 219 10.19 -14.63 -7.72
N ILE A 220 9.78 -14.47 -6.46
CA ILE A 220 10.45 -15.03 -5.28
C ILE A 220 9.67 -16.28 -4.86
N GLU A 221 10.14 -17.45 -5.28
CA GLU A 221 9.43 -18.71 -5.03
C GLU A 221 9.20 -19.01 -3.55
N LYS A 222 10.22 -18.80 -2.71
CA LYS A 222 10.15 -19.09 -1.26
C LYS A 222 9.04 -18.31 -0.55
N LYS A 223 8.72 -17.11 -1.03
CA LYS A 223 7.71 -16.21 -0.45
C LYS A 223 6.41 -16.15 -1.26
N LYS A 224 6.32 -16.90 -2.36
CA LYS A 224 5.23 -16.81 -3.34
C LYS A 224 4.93 -15.37 -3.80
N MET A 225 5.98 -14.55 -3.93
CA MET A 225 5.86 -13.10 -4.15
C MET A 225 6.30 -12.73 -5.55
N GLY A 226 5.48 -11.96 -6.27
CA GLY A 226 5.85 -11.34 -7.54
C GLY A 226 6.57 -10.02 -7.30
N VAL A 227 7.55 -9.70 -8.15
CA VAL A 227 8.32 -8.45 -8.09
C VAL A 227 8.35 -7.85 -9.49
N VAL A 228 7.96 -6.59 -9.60
CA VAL A 228 8.02 -5.83 -10.83
C VAL A 228 8.87 -4.59 -10.61
N GLU A 229 9.89 -4.43 -11.44
CA GLU A 229 10.66 -3.19 -11.52
C GLU A 229 9.92 -2.24 -12.49
N VAL A 230 9.80 -0.98 -12.09
CA VAL A 230 9.12 0.06 -12.86
C VAL A 230 10.04 1.24 -13.10
N SER A 231 9.84 1.93 -14.22
CA SER A 231 10.43 3.26 -14.44
C SER A 231 10.10 4.17 -13.27
N ASP A 232 11.05 4.99 -12.86
CA ASP A 232 10.88 5.84 -11.69
C ASP A 232 10.06 7.08 -12.05
N ASP A 233 8.74 6.99 -11.87
CA ASP A 233 7.80 8.07 -12.18
C ASP A 233 8.08 9.37 -11.39
N ASP A 234 8.87 9.30 -10.31
CA ASP A 234 9.28 10.44 -9.47
C ASP A 234 10.57 11.14 -9.98
N ALA A 235 11.21 10.63 -11.04
CA ALA A 235 12.39 11.26 -11.63
C ALA A 235 11.96 12.50 -12.42
N LEU A 236 12.30 13.69 -11.90
CA LEU A 236 11.97 14.97 -12.53
C LEU A 236 12.84 15.25 -13.76
N ASP A 237 13.98 14.57 -13.90
CA ASP A 237 14.94 14.69 -15.01
C ASP A 237 15.57 13.32 -15.35
N ASP A 238 16.00 13.13 -16.60
CA ASP A 238 16.62 11.88 -17.11
C ASP A 238 17.84 11.43 -16.28
N GLU A 239 18.60 12.36 -15.68
CA GLU A 239 19.76 12.03 -14.83
C GLU A 239 19.37 11.37 -13.49
N MET A 240 18.17 11.65 -12.99
CA MET A 240 17.65 11.08 -11.73
C MET A 240 16.99 9.70 -11.94
N GLU A 241 16.58 9.36 -13.18
CA GLU A 241 15.93 8.09 -13.50
C GLU A 241 16.86 6.89 -13.24
N HIS A 242 18.17 7.07 -13.41
CA HIS A 242 19.16 6.01 -13.15
C HIS A 242 19.63 5.93 -11.71
N LYS A 243 19.29 6.92 -10.87
CA LYS A 243 19.76 6.98 -9.47
C LYS A 243 18.98 6.03 -8.55
N PHE A 244 17.73 5.72 -8.89
CA PHE A 244 16.86 4.89 -8.06
C PHE A 244 16.27 3.73 -8.85
N THR A 245 16.08 2.60 -8.17
CA THR A 245 15.26 1.49 -8.66
C THR A 245 13.95 1.48 -7.90
N SER A 246 12.83 1.59 -8.63
CA SER A 246 11.47 1.46 -8.08
C SER A 246 10.93 0.05 -8.33
N GLU A 247 10.58 -0.65 -7.26
CA GLU A 247 10.04 -2.01 -7.30
C GLU A 247 8.65 -2.06 -6.66
N ILE A 248 7.73 -2.77 -7.31
CA ILE A 248 6.42 -3.11 -6.76
C ILE A 248 6.40 -4.61 -6.49
N PHE A 249 6.14 -4.94 -5.24
CA PHE A 249 6.03 -6.31 -4.78
C PHE A 249 4.57 -6.69 -4.61
N PHE A 250 4.26 -7.93 -4.97
CA PHE A 250 2.91 -8.46 -4.99
C PHE A 250 2.87 -9.77 -4.18
N MET A 251 2.18 -9.76 -3.05
CA MET A 251 2.00 -10.91 -2.18
C MET A 251 0.60 -11.50 -2.39
N TYR A 252 0.54 -12.75 -2.83
CA TYR A 252 -0.73 -13.45 -3.03
C TYR A 252 -1.13 -14.22 -1.76
N ASP A 253 -2.30 -13.89 -1.21
CA ASP A 253 -2.95 -14.66 -0.14
C ASP A 253 -4.43 -14.88 -0.46
N LYS A 254 -4.82 -16.16 -0.60
CA LYS A 254 -6.23 -16.61 -0.78
C LYS A 254 -7.06 -15.79 -1.80
N GLY A 255 -6.47 -15.39 -2.92
CA GLY A 255 -7.16 -14.65 -3.97
C GLY A 255 -7.13 -13.12 -3.80
N ILE A 256 -6.44 -12.61 -2.78
CA ILE A 256 -6.13 -11.20 -2.61
C ILE A 256 -4.63 -11.00 -2.90
N ILE A 257 -4.30 -9.91 -3.57
CA ILE A 257 -2.93 -9.49 -3.84
C ILE A 257 -2.67 -8.23 -3.03
N HIS A 258 -1.78 -8.34 -2.07
CA HIS A 258 -1.29 -7.21 -1.29
C HIS A 258 -0.06 -6.62 -1.98
N LYS A 259 -0.02 -5.30 -2.09
CA LYS A 259 1.05 -4.59 -2.80
C LYS A 259 1.83 -3.71 -1.85
N PHE A 260 3.12 -3.57 -2.10
CA PHE A 260 3.91 -2.47 -1.56
C PHE A 260 4.93 -2.02 -2.60
N LYS A 261 5.30 -0.75 -2.53
CA LYS A 261 6.35 -0.14 -3.36
C LYS A 261 7.60 0.03 -2.50
N LEU A 262 8.73 -0.38 -3.03
CA LEU A 262 10.04 -0.10 -2.46
C LEU A 262 10.85 0.63 -3.53
N ARG A 263 11.29 1.84 -3.22
CA ARG A 263 12.24 2.60 -4.04
C ARG A 263 13.57 2.62 -3.30
N VAL A 264 14.67 2.31 -3.99
CA VAL A 264 16.00 2.27 -3.39
C VAL A 264 17.00 2.98 -4.28
N GLN A 265 17.98 3.64 -3.67
CA GLN A 265 19.09 4.22 -4.38
C GLN A 265 20.00 3.12 -4.94
N ASN A 266 20.43 3.29 -6.18
CA ASN A 266 21.33 2.37 -6.86
C ASN A 266 22.78 2.57 -6.38
N ASP A 267 23.62 1.55 -6.64
CA ASP A 267 25.07 1.58 -6.45
C ASP A 267 25.59 1.81 -5.01
N ASP A 268 24.75 1.57 -4.00
CA ASP A 268 25.16 1.57 -2.59
C ASP A 268 24.97 0.20 -1.94
N SER A 269 26.08 -0.38 -1.45
CA SER A 269 26.09 -1.69 -0.80
C SER A 269 25.26 -1.76 0.49
N VAL A 270 25.16 -0.67 1.24
CA VAL A 270 24.35 -0.60 2.46
C VAL A 270 22.87 -0.59 2.08
N ILE A 271 22.52 0.07 0.98
CA ILE A 271 21.14 0.15 0.50
C ILE A 271 20.68 -1.18 -0.11
N GLU A 272 21.55 -1.86 -0.85
CA GLU A 272 21.25 -3.21 -1.32
C GLU A 272 21.14 -4.22 -0.16
N ALA A 273 21.92 -4.04 0.93
CA ALA A 273 21.76 -4.84 2.15
C ALA A 273 20.43 -4.56 2.86
N PHE A 274 20.03 -3.29 2.95
CA PHE A 274 18.72 -2.87 3.45
C PHE A 274 17.58 -3.47 2.62
N ARG A 275 17.61 -3.29 1.31
CA ARG A 275 16.67 -3.92 0.37
C ARG A 275 16.61 -5.41 0.60
N ALA A 276 17.76 -6.04 0.78
CA ALA A 276 17.82 -7.47 1.00
C ALA A 276 17.14 -7.93 2.28
N ARG A 277 17.35 -7.19 3.36
CA ARG A 277 16.69 -7.43 4.65
C ARG A 277 15.19 -7.25 4.55
N ILE A 278 14.71 -6.17 3.92
CA ILE A 278 13.28 -5.94 3.65
C ILE A 278 12.69 -7.13 2.89
N VAL A 279 13.29 -7.53 1.76
CA VAL A 279 12.81 -8.66 0.96
C VAL A 279 12.86 -9.98 1.73
N LYS A 280 13.85 -10.19 2.61
CA LYS A 280 14.00 -11.40 3.43
C LYS A 280 12.99 -11.49 4.56
N GLU A 281 12.67 -10.39 5.24
CA GLU A 281 11.88 -10.41 6.48
C GLU A 281 10.43 -10.00 6.29
N LEU A 282 10.13 -9.19 5.26
CA LEU A 282 8.79 -8.67 5.04
C LEU A 282 7.76 -9.78 4.85
N LYS A 283 6.66 -9.68 5.59
CA LYS A 283 5.51 -10.58 5.49
C LYS A 283 4.21 -9.78 5.53
N TYR A 284 3.17 -10.33 4.94
CA TYR A 284 1.82 -9.81 5.12
C TYR A 284 1.30 -10.30 6.47
N GLU A 285 0.72 -9.40 7.24
CA GLU A 285 0.01 -9.73 8.46
C GLU A 285 -1.06 -8.66 8.71
N ALA A 286 -2.33 -9.06 8.63
CA ALA A 286 -3.46 -8.15 8.72
C ALA A 286 -3.42 -7.26 9.97
N THR A 287 -3.88 -6.02 9.80
CA THR A 287 -3.97 -5.03 10.87
C THR A 287 -4.95 -5.49 11.96
N THR A 288 -4.61 -5.28 13.24
CA THR A 288 -5.53 -5.53 14.36
C THR A 288 -5.30 -4.50 15.48
N PRO A 289 -6.33 -4.09 16.23
CA PRO A 289 -6.15 -3.13 17.34
C PRO A 289 -5.18 -3.61 18.43
N ASP A 290 -5.05 -4.92 18.63
CA ASP A 290 -4.12 -5.47 19.62
C ASP A 290 -2.65 -5.23 19.23
N LYS A 291 -2.35 -5.07 17.92
CA LYS A 291 -1.01 -4.65 17.47
C LYS A 291 -0.71 -3.21 17.87
N ALA A 292 -1.69 -2.31 17.82
CA ALA A 292 -1.52 -0.94 18.32
C ALA A 292 -1.16 -0.94 19.81
N LYS A 293 -1.91 -1.70 20.63
CA LYS A 293 -1.63 -1.84 22.07
C LYS A 293 -0.25 -2.44 22.33
N PHE A 294 0.12 -3.48 21.57
CA PHE A 294 1.43 -4.11 21.66
C PHE A 294 2.55 -3.10 21.39
N LEU A 295 2.48 -2.36 20.28
CA LEU A 295 3.47 -1.35 19.89
C LEU A 295 3.54 -0.20 20.91
N HIS A 296 2.39 0.26 21.39
CA HIS A 296 2.32 1.26 22.45
C HIS A 296 2.97 0.76 23.75
N SER A 297 2.78 -0.51 24.11
CA SER A 297 3.45 -1.11 25.28
C SER A 297 4.98 -1.20 25.11
N LEU A 298 5.47 -1.44 23.88
CA LEU A 298 6.90 -1.42 23.59
C LEU A 298 7.45 0.00 23.72
N HIS A 299 6.75 0.99 23.16
CA HIS A 299 7.09 2.40 23.33
C HIS A 299 7.15 2.79 24.82
N GLN A 300 6.18 2.37 25.63
CA GLN A 300 6.18 2.68 27.07
C GLN A 300 7.36 2.09 27.84
N LYS A 301 7.96 0.99 27.36
CA LYS A 301 9.13 0.36 27.99
C LYS A 301 10.45 1.04 27.65
N LEU A 302 10.47 1.93 26.64
CA LEU A 302 11.67 2.65 26.27
C LEU A 302 12.12 3.64 27.36
N GLU A 303 13.42 3.89 27.40
CA GLU A 303 13.98 5.01 28.16
C GLU A 303 13.44 6.34 27.62
N TYR A 304 13.31 7.35 28.48
CA TYR A 304 12.69 8.63 28.12
C TYR A 304 13.32 9.26 26.87
N ARG A 305 14.65 9.25 26.75
CA ARG A 305 15.37 9.77 25.59
C ARG A 305 14.96 9.07 24.29
N LYS A 306 14.78 7.75 24.32
CA LYS A 306 14.38 6.95 23.15
C LYS A 306 12.90 7.12 22.78
N LYS A 307 12.04 7.43 23.76
CA LYS A 307 10.61 7.71 23.52
C LYS A 307 10.39 8.97 22.71
N ILE A 308 11.24 9.98 22.92
CA ILE A 308 11.14 11.28 22.27
C ILE A 308 12.04 11.38 21.04
N ASP A 309 12.58 10.29 20.52
CA ASP A 309 13.49 10.25 19.37
C ASP A 309 12.87 9.38 18.25
N GLN A 310 13.60 9.16 17.15
CA GLN A 310 13.20 8.32 16.02
C GLN A 310 12.72 6.92 16.44
N GLU A 311 13.35 6.28 17.43
CA GLU A 311 12.92 4.95 17.87
C GLU A 311 11.48 4.99 18.40
N GLY A 312 11.18 5.94 19.29
CA GLY A 312 9.84 6.17 19.81
C GLY A 312 8.83 6.52 18.71
N MET A 313 9.24 7.37 17.76
CA MET A 313 8.45 7.70 16.57
C MET A 313 8.04 6.44 15.80
N VAL A 314 9.00 5.55 15.52
CA VAL A 314 8.75 4.33 14.75
C VAL A 314 7.68 3.47 15.44
N TYR A 315 7.75 3.30 16.76
CA TYR A 315 6.74 2.54 17.49
C TYR A 315 5.36 3.20 17.47
N MET A 316 5.30 4.50 17.74
CA MET A 316 4.03 5.23 17.82
C MET A 316 3.37 5.33 16.44
N PHE A 317 4.13 5.68 15.41
CA PHE A 317 3.60 5.75 14.05
C PHE A 317 3.14 4.37 13.55
N SER A 318 3.94 3.32 13.78
CA SER A 318 3.52 1.95 13.47
C SER A 318 2.27 1.56 14.25
N GLY A 319 2.17 1.93 15.53
CA GLY A 319 1.02 1.67 16.38
C GLY A 319 -0.25 2.29 15.83
N TRP A 320 -0.17 3.58 15.46
CA TRP A 320 -1.28 4.31 14.86
C TRP A 320 -1.76 3.70 13.55
N THR A 321 -0.89 3.10 12.73
CA THR A 321 -1.32 2.46 11.47
C THR A 321 -2.32 1.31 11.66
N HIS A 322 -2.45 0.79 12.89
CA HIS A 322 -3.44 -0.21 13.25
C HIS A 322 -4.75 0.36 13.82
N GLU A 323 -4.78 1.66 14.15
CA GLU A 323 -5.92 2.41 14.68
C GLU A 323 -6.02 3.80 14.01
N MET A 324 -6.03 3.84 12.67
CA MET A 324 -5.87 5.10 11.91
C MET A 324 -6.95 6.15 12.22
N GLU A 325 -8.16 5.73 12.62
CA GLU A 325 -9.26 6.64 12.98
C GLU A 325 -9.16 7.20 14.40
N ASN A 326 -8.21 6.72 15.22
CA ASN A 326 -8.03 7.15 16.60
C ASN A 326 -7.24 8.47 16.65
N GLU A 327 -7.96 9.60 16.60
CA GLU A 327 -7.42 10.96 16.74
C GLU A 327 -6.57 11.12 18.01
N GLY A 328 -6.98 10.51 19.12
CA GLY A 328 -6.27 10.60 20.40
C GLY A 328 -4.87 10.00 20.35
N PHE A 329 -4.74 8.81 19.75
CA PHE A 329 -3.46 8.14 19.57
C PHE A 329 -2.51 8.97 18.68
N PHE A 330 -3.04 9.51 17.58
CA PHE A 330 -2.21 10.32 16.67
C PHE A 330 -1.76 11.63 17.30
N ARG A 331 -2.66 12.32 18.03
CA ARG A 331 -2.30 13.51 18.80
C ARG A 331 -1.23 13.21 19.85
N GLU A 332 -1.35 12.08 20.56
CA GLU A 332 -0.34 11.65 21.53
C GLU A 332 1.02 11.43 20.85
N THR A 333 1.03 10.81 19.67
CA THR A 333 2.24 10.64 18.85
C THR A 333 2.92 11.99 18.57
N ILE A 334 2.17 12.97 18.05
CA ILE A 334 2.67 14.32 17.78
C ILE A 334 3.20 15.01 19.05
N HIS A 335 2.45 14.92 20.17
CA HIS A 335 2.85 15.53 21.43
C HIS A 335 4.15 14.96 22.01
N PHE A 336 4.39 13.65 21.87
CA PHE A 336 5.67 13.05 22.29
C PHE A 336 6.83 13.50 21.42
N MET A 337 6.63 13.50 20.10
CA MET A 337 7.67 13.91 19.14
C MET A 337 8.09 15.37 19.32
N HIS A 338 7.15 16.24 19.67
CA HIS A 338 7.42 17.65 20.01
C HIS A 338 8.35 17.86 21.21
N ARG A 339 8.54 16.85 22.07
CA ARG A 339 9.40 16.96 23.25
C ARG A 339 10.88 16.66 22.96
N GLY A 340 11.18 16.05 21.82
CA GLY A 340 12.56 15.75 21.42
C GLY A 340 13.22 16.92 20.70
N GLU A 341 14.54 16.97 20.80
CA GLU A 341 15.38 17.94 20.10
C GLU A 341 15.54 17.50 18.63
N ASP A 342 15.52 18.47 17.70
CA ASP A 342 15.76 18.26 16.25
C ASP A 342 14.84 17.27 15.50
N ASN A 343 13.70 16.88 16.09
CA ASN A 343 12.74 15.95 15.47
C ASN A 343 11.85 16.55 14.38
N GLN A 344 12.09 17.79 13.96
CA GLN A 344 11.20 18.52 13.05
C GLN A 344 10.98 17.74 11.74
N ILE A 345 12.02 17.06 11.26
CA ILE A 345 11.98 16.25 10.04
C ILE A 345 11.04 15.04 10.15
N ASN A 346 10.94 14.41 11.33
CA ASN A 346 10.01 13.30 11.57
C ASN A 346 8.60 13.80 11.91
N LEU A 347 8.52 14.99 12.52
CA LEU A 347 7.28 15.58 13.02
C LEU A 347 6.44 16.25 11.93
N SER A 348 7.08 16.98 10.99
CA SER A 348 6.38 17.72 9.94
C SER A 348 5.38 16.87 9.16
N PRO A 349 5.73 15.65 8.67
CA PRO A 349 4.79 14.83 7.91
C PRO A 349 3.54 14.44 8.72
N LEU A 350 3.69 14.25 10.04
CA LEU A 350 2.57 13.92 10.93
C LEU A 350 1.67 15.14 11.15
N MET A 351 2.26 16.31 11.37
CA MET A 351 1.55 17.57 11.55
C MET A 351 0.76 17.97 10.29
N ASP A 352 1.39 17.83 9.12
CA ASP A 352 0.77 18.14 7.83
C ASP A 352 -0.44 17.23 7.57
N TYR A 353 -0.29 15.93 7.84
CA TYR A 353 -1.38 14.97 7.79
C TYR A 353 -2.50 15.33 8.76
N ALA A 354 -2.17 15.65 10.02
CA ALA A 354 -3.17 15.99 11.02
C ALA A 354 -3.98 17.23 10.65
N LEU A 355 -3.31 18.26 10.12
CA LEU A 355 -3.94 19.48 9.65
C LEU A 355 -4.90 19.19 8.50
N SER A 356 -4.50 18.33 7.56
CA SER A 356 -5.35 17.92 6.44
C SER A 356 -6.57 17.09 6.90
N ARG A 357 -6.38 16.13 7.81
CA ARG A 357 -7.42 15.17 8.23
C ARG A 357 -8.38 15.74 9.28
N TRP A 358 -7.87 16.42 10.31
CA TRP A 358 -8.66 16.88 11.47
C TRP A 358 -8.72 18.41 11.59
N GLY A 359 -8.08 19.14 10.68
CA GLY A 359 -8.07 20.60 10.71
C GLY A 359 -7.21 21.19 11.83
N THR A 360 -6.28 20.43 12.40
CA THR A 360 -5.32 20.92 13.40
C THR A 360 -4.02 20.13 13.29
N ASN A 361 -2.88 20.80 13.47
CA ASN A 361 -1.58 20.12 13.52
C ASN A 361 -1.22 19.57 14.90
N PHE A 362 -2.12 19.70 15.89
CA PHE A 362 -1.94 19.25 17.28
C PHE A 362 -0.66 19.76 17.96
N SER A 363 -0.13 20.92 17.53
CA SER A 363 1.05 21.46 18.19
C SER A 363 0.73 21.89 19.63
N PRO A 364 1.52 21.49 20.64
CA PRO A 364 1.31 21.92 22.02
C PRO A 364 1.74 23.37 22.26
N ASP A 365 2.62 23.94 21.40
CA ASP A 365 3.02 25.35 21.49
C ASP A 365 2.01 26.22 20.71
N PRO A 366 1.36 27.20 21.37
CA PRO A 366 0.45 28.14 20.72
C PRO A 366 1.03 28.90 19.53
N ARG A 367 2.36 29.05 19.44
CA ARG A 367 3.04 29.75 18.34
C ARG A 367 3.10 28.92 17.06
N THR A 368 3.18 27.61 17.19
CA THR A 368 3.27 26.65 16.08
C THR A 368 1.95 25.92 15.84
N LEU A 369 0.96 26.09 16.72
CA LEU A 369 -0.39 25.55 16.56
C LEU A 369 -1.09 26.20 15.36
N VAL A 370 -1.44 25.36 14.38
CA VAL A 370 -2.19 25.75 13.19
C VAL A 370 -3.50 24.97 13.20
N GLU A 371 -4.63 25.69 13.11
CA GLU A 371 -5.97 25.14 13.14
C GLU A 371 -6.84 25.79 12.07
N THR A 372 -7.77 25.02 11.50
CA THR A 372 -8.86 25.58 10.70
C THR A 372 -9.82 26.38 11.58
N PRO A 373 -10.57 27.36 11.02
CA PRO A 373 -11.50 28.16 11.79
C PRO A 373 -12.53 27.33 12.56
N GLU A 374 -13.03 26.25 11.94
CA GLU A 374 -14.00 25.33 12.54
C GLU A 374 -13.41 24.58 13.73
N ARG A 375 -12.18 24.05 13.59
CA ARG A 375 -11.53 23.30 14.66
C ARG A 375 -11.17 24.20 15.84
N LYS A 376 -10.68 25.41 15.55
CA LYS A 376 -10.42 26.45 16.56
C LYS A 376 -11.68 26.81 17.33
N LEU A 377 -12.80 27.03 16.64
CA LEU A 377 -14.07 27.32 17.29
C LEU A 377 -14.54 26.16 18.19
N LYS A 378 -14.38 24.92 17.72
CA LYS A 378 -14.69 23.71 18.52
C LYS A 378 -13.84 23.64 19.78
N ARG A 379 -12.52 23.85 19.68
CA ARG A 379 -11.62 23.85 20.83
C ARG A 379 -11.97 24.95 21.84
N LEU A 380 -12.22 26.17 21.39
CA LEU A 380 -12.61 27.28 22.28
C LEU A 380 -13.92 26.99 23.01
N ARG A 381 -14.90 26.35 22.36
CA ARG A 381 -16.14 25.90 23.02
C ARG A 381 -15.86 24.81 24.07
N GLU A 382 -15.02 23.83 23.74
CA GLU A 382 -14.61 22.78 24.69
C GLU A 382 -13.85 23.35 25.89
N GLU A 383 -12.97 24.34 25.68
CA GLU A 383 -12.24 25.04 26.73
C GLU A 383 -13.16 25.88 27.61
N ALA A 384 -14.10 26.63 27.01
CA ALA A 384 -15.10 27.39 27.75
C ALA A 384 -15.97 26.47 28.62
N LEU A 385 -16.49 25.39 28.04
CA LEU A 385 -17.29 24.39 28.76
C LEU A 385 -16.50 23.74 29.91
N ASN A 386 -15.24 23.36 29.67
CA ASN A 386 -14.39 22.79 30.72
C ASN A 386 -14.07 23.80 31.83
N THR A 387 -13.99 25.08 31.50
CA THR A 387 -13.79 26.15 32.48
C THR A 387 -15.07 26.34 33.32
N GLU A 388 -16.24 26.35 32.67
CA GLU A 388 -17.54 26.37 33.36
C GLU A 388 -17.71 25.17 34.29
N ILE A 389 -17.44 23.95 33.83
CA ILE A 389 -17.48 22.73 34.65
C ILE A 389 -16.53 22.84 35.85
N LYS A 390 -15.30 23.35 35.64
CA LYS A 390 -14.33 23.55 36.72
C LYS A 390 -14.84 24.58 37.73
N ASP A 391 -15.42 25.67 37.28
CA ASP A 391 -15.92 26.73 38.14
C ASP A 391 -17.19 26.28 38.90
N GLU A 392 -18.08 25.50 38.27
CA GLU A 392 -19.20 24.84 38.94
C GLU A 392 -18.73 23.82 39.98
N SER A 393 -17.75 22.95 39.64
CA SER A 393 -17.21 21.98 40.60
C SER A 393 -16.56 22.67 41.82
N LYS A 394 -15.92 23.83 41.61
CA LYS A 394 -15.39 24.65 42.71
C LYS A 394 -16.49 25.31 43.54
N ARG A 395 -17.59 25.76 42.91
CA ARG A 395 -18.78 26.31 43.58
C ARG A 395 -19.54 25.25 44.39
N GLU A 396 -19.60 24.00 43.90
CA GLU A 396 -20.19 22.88 44.66
C GLU A 396 -19.36 22.48 45.88
N VAL A 397 -18.03 22.64 45.83
CA VAL A 397 -17.14 22.40 46.99
C VAL A 397 -17.22 23.55 48.01
N SER A 398 -17.55 24.79 47.61
CA SER A 398 -17.70 25.92 48.54
C SER A 398 -19.09 26.08 49.16
N ASN A 399 -20.11 25.36 48.67
CA ASN A 399 -21.49 25.42 49.19
C ASN A 399 -21.93 24.09 49.81
N THR A 400 -21.15 23.58 50.77
CA THR A 400 -21.64 22.60 51.75
C THR A 400 -22.03 23.29 53.06
N GLU A 401 -23.05 24.14 53.00
CA GLU A 401 -23.89 24.41 54.17
C GLU A 401 -25.14 23.52 54.05
N GLY A 402 -25.09 22.37 54.71
CA GLY A 402 -26.23 21.46 54.89
C GLY A 402 -25.87 19.99 54.69
N GLU A 403 -25.87 19.22 55.78
CA GLU A 403 -25.86 17.76 55.71
C GLU A 403 -27.22 17.27 55.19
N PHE A 404 -27.24 16.78 53.95
CA PHE A 404 -28.42 16.12 53.39
C PHE A 404 -28.22 14.60 53.43
N THR A 405 -29.15 13.89 54.06
CA THR A 405 -29.06 12.43 54.25
C THR A 405 -29.38 11.62 52.98
N SER A 406 -29.89 12.25 51.90
CA SER A 406 -30.07 11.59 50.59
C SER A 406 -30.05 12.55 49.40
N LYS A 407 -29.76 12.04 48.19
CA LYS A 407 -29.84 12.80 46.93
C LYS A 407 -31.25 13.31 46.62
N LYS A 408 -32.30 12.59 47.06
CA LYS A 408 -33.70 12.95 46.81
C LYS A 408 -34.12 14.17 47.63
N SER A 409 -33.73 14.23 48.91
CA SER A 409 -33.98 15.39 49.78
C SER A 409 -33.27 16.67 49.31
N LYS A 410 -32.12 16.54 48.63
CA LYS A 410 -31.40 17.67 48.03
C LYS A 410 -32.14 18.25 46.82
N ILE A 411 -32.74 17.39 45.99
CA ILE A 411 -33.52 17.81 44.81
C ILE A 411 -34.82 18.49 45.25
N ASP A 412 -35.54 17.93 46.24
CA ASP A 412 -36.78 18.51 46.75
C ASP A 412 -36.55 19.90 47.41
N TYR A 413 -35.42 20.08 48.10
CA TYR A 413 -35.05 21.38 48.69
C TYR A 413 -34.77 22.45 47.62
N LEU A 414 -34.02 22.11 46.57
CA LEU A 414 -33.72 23.02 45.46
C LEU A 414 -34.98 23.39 44.65
N LEU A 415 -35.88 22.42 44.44
CA LEU A 415 -37.17 22.67 43.78
C LEU A 415 -38.09 23.57 44.62
N LYS A 416 -38.09 23.42 45.94
CA LYS A 416 -38.89 24.27 46.84
C LYS A 416 -38.37 25.71 46.87
N LYS A 417 -37.05 25.88 46.95
CA LYS A 417 -36.41 27.20 46.92
C LYS A 417 -36.64 27.94 45.60
N ALA A 418 -36.52 27.25 44.46
CA ALA A 418 -36.82 27.82 43.15
C ALA A 418 -38.30 28.22 42.97
N LYS A 419 -39.21 27.60 43.74
CA LYS A 419 -40.64 27.92 43.74
C LYS A 419 -41.00 29.09 44.67
N GLU A 420 -40.17 29.34 45.68
CA GLU A 420 -40.31 30.47 46.61
C GLU A 420 -39.65 31.77 46.05
N GLU A 421 -38.68 31.65 45.14
CA GLU A 421 -38.00 32.79 44.49
C GLU A 421 -38.67 33.27 43.18
N GLY A 422 -39.79 32.67 42.76
CA GLY A 422 -40.58 33.11 41.61
C GLY A 422 -41.70 34.07 42.02
N GLU A 423 -41.45 35.38 41.96
CA GLU A 423 -42.48 36.42 42.15
C GLU A 423 -43.47 36.47 40.96
N ASP A 424 -44.76 36.60 41.29
CA ASP A 424 -45.92 36.70 40.41
C ASP A 424 -45.98 38.10 39.74
N PRO A 425 -46.11 38.25 38.41
CA PRO A 425 -46.07 39.55 37.73
C PRO A 425 -47.42 40.30 37.69
N ASN A 426 -48.35 40.06 38.61
CA ASN A 426 -49.66 40.73 38.64
C ASN A 426 -50.14 41.02 40.07
N GLU A 427 -49.71 42.13 40.69
CA GLU A 427 -50.50 42.90 41.67
C GLU A 427 -49.73 44.15 42.18
N ASN A 428 -49.85 45.28 41.49
CA ASN A 428 -50.37 46.53 42.06
C ASN A 428 -50.28 47.68 41.05
N ASP A 429 -51.41 47.93 40.40
CA ASP A 429 -51.81 49.22 39.87
C ASP A 429 -52.09 50.20 41.04
N GLY A 430 -51.66 51.45 40.87
CA GLY A 430 -52.29 52.64 41.46
C GLY A 430 -51.54 53.32 42.63
N VAL A 431 -51.45 54.66 42.75
CA VAL A 431 -52.04 55.81 42.04
C VAL A 431 -51.23 57.09 42.40
N LEU A 432 -51.08 57.98 41.41
CA LEU A 432 -50.91 59.46 41.36
C LEU A 432 -50.68 60.30 42.64
N ILE A 433 -49.81 61.33 42.51
CA ILE A 433 -50.00 62.76 42.91
C ILE A 433 -49.09 63.59 41.96
N VAL A 434 -49.54 64.42 41.00
CA VAL A 434 -50.15 65.78 41.02
C VAL A 434 -49.35 66.85 41.79
N GLU A 435 -48.47 67.56 41.10
CA GLU A 435 -48.46 69.04 40.98
C GLU A 435 -47.58 69.48 39.80
#